data_AF-A0A9P7SFP4-F1
#
_entry.id   AF-A0A9P7SFP4-F1
#
_cell.length_a   1.000
_cell.length_b   1.000
_cell.length_c   1.000
_cell.angle_alpha   90.00
_cell.angle_beta   90.00
_cell.angle_gamma   90.00
#
_symmetry.space_group_name_H-M   'P 1'
#
loop_
_entity.id
_entity.type
_entity.pdbx_description
1 polymer ?
#
loop_
_entity_poly.entity_id
_entity_poly.type
_entity_poly.pdbx_seq_one_letter_code
_entity_poly.pdbx_strand_id
1 'polypeptide(L)'
;MTTTPDDKAMTAALTAIQTKTTALGTTVSSWKGLLPDALPITTTSANLLTQIKHAITTAQATSTPFTFSDALAVAVATGRLSAVVQTTLRIIIDNKPRFDKLLILSPVVLLNLEGLRRATTELSAAVVRRLPGDLGRVAGVLVRGIDEAFGEAIDAYRMF
;
A
#
# COMPACT_ATOMS: atom_id res chain seq x y z
N MET A 1 5.87 29.23 6.60
CA MET A 1 6.30 28.00 7.29
C MET A 1 7.01 27.12 6.28
N THR A 2 8.24 26.70 6.56
CA THR A 2 9.10 25.95 5.63
C THR A 2 9.01 24.45 5.92
N THR A 3 8.45 23.68 4.98
CA THR A 3 8.52 22.20 4.95
C THR A 3 9.97 21.74 5.04
N THR A 4 10.31 20.77 5.89
CA THR A 4 11.69 20.28 5.99
C THR A 4 12.04 19.34 4.82
N PRO A 5 13.34 19.10 4.53
CA PRO A 5 13.74 18.12 3.51
C PRO A 5 13.19 16.70 3.76
N ASP A 6 13.10 16.28 5.02
CA ASP A 6 12.61 14.95 5.40
C ASP A 6 11.11 14.79 5.09
N ASP A 7 10.33 15.85 5.24
CA ASP A 7 8.87 15.85 5.00
C ASP A 7 8.54 15.77 3.50
N LYS A 8 9.31 16.48 2.67
CA LYS A 8 9.22 16.38 1.21
C LYS A 8 9.53 14.97 0.74
N ALA A 9 10.54 14.33 1.35
CA ALA A 9 10.89 12.95 1.05
C ALA A 9 9.75 11.99 1.43
N MET A 10 9.12 12.17 2.59
CA MET A 10 8.00 11.32 3.01
C MET A 10 6.77 11.47 2.10
N THR A 11 6.38 12.72 1.80
CA THR A 11 5.22 12.97 0.92
C THR A 11 5.47 12.45 -0.50
N ALA A 12 6.69 12.59 -1.01
CA ALA A 12 7.08 12.01 -2.30
C ALA A 12 7.05 10.48 -2.26
N ALA A 13 7.53 9.86 -1.19
CA ALA A 13 7.51 8.41 -1.02
C ALA A 13 6.07 7.86 -0.98
N LEU A 14 5.14 8.51 -0.26
CA LEU A 14 3.72 8.13 -0.24
C LEU A 14 3.06 8.29 -1.62
N THR A 15 3.38 9.38 -2.33
CA THR A 15 2.88 9.60 -3.70
C THR A 15 3.39 8.52 -4.65
N ALA A 16 4.65 8.11 -4.54
CA ALA A 16 5.20 7.04 -5.34
C ALA A 16 4.52 5.68 -5.05
N ILE A 17 4.22 5.38 -3.78
CA ILE A 17 3.42 4.18 -3.43
C ILE A 17 2.05 4.26 -4.09
N GLN A 18 1.39 5.42 -4.03
CA GLN A 18 0.08 5.61 -4.66
C GLN A 18 0.15 5.29 -6.16
N THR A 19 1.13 5.85 -6.88
CA THR A 19 1.35 5.57 -8.31
C THR A 19 1.56 4.08 -8.59
N LYS A 20 2.39 3.40 -7.79
CA LYS A 20 2.63 1.95 -7.96
C LYS A 20 1.41 1.11 -7.63
N THR A 21 0.61 1.52 -6.65
CA THR A 21 -0.63 0.84 -6.26
C THR A 21 -1.70 0.96 -7.34
N THR A 22 -1.82 2.15 -7.96
CA THR A 22 -2.67 2.36 -9.14
C THR A 22 -2.18 1.53 -10.32
N ALA A 23 -0.88 1.49 -10.60
CA ALA A 23 -0.33 0.70 -11.69
C ALA A 23 -0.61 -0.81 -11.52
N LEU A 24 -0.50 -1.34 -10.29
CA LEU A 24 -0.90 -2.70 -9.97
C LEU A 24 -2.39 -2.94 -10.26
N GLY A 25 -3.27 -2.06 -9.76
CA GLY A 25 -4.71 -2.15 -10.00
C GLY A 25 -5.07 -2.13 -11.49
N THR A 26 -4.49 -1.21 -12.27
CA THR A 26 -4.67 -1.15 -13.73
C THR A 26 -4.16 -2.41 -14.43
N THR A 27 -3.03 -2.95 -14.00
CA THR A 27 -2.46 -4.18 -14.59
C THR A 27 -3.37 -5.37 -14.34
N VAL A 28 -3.89 -5.51 -13.11
CA VAL A 28 -4.83 -6.59 -12.76
C VAL A 28 -6.15 -6.44 -13.50
N SER A 29 -6.72 -5.24 -13.57
CA SER A 29 -8.02 -5.01 -14.23
C SER A 29 -7.97 -5.25 -15.75
N SER A 30 -6.85 -4.87 -16.39
CA SER A 30 -6.64 -5.04 -17.83
C SER A 30 -6.18 -6.46 -18.23
N TRP A 31 -5.75 -7.27 -17.28
CA TRP A 31 -5.25 -8.62 -17.53
C TRP A 31 -6.36 -9.57 -17.99
N LYS A 32 -6.13 -10.27 -19.11
CA LYS A 32 -7.14 -11.11 -19.78
C LYS A 32 -7.29 -12.52 -19.19
N GLY A 33 -6.56 -12.86 -18.13
CA GLY A 33 -6.60 -14.19 -17.52
C GLY A 33 -5.67 -15.22 -18.18
N LEU A 34 -4.70 -14.78 -18.98
CA LEU A 34 -3.71 -15.66 -19.62
C LEU A 34 -2.40 -15.68 -18.81
N LEU A 35 -1.84 -16.88 -18.62
CA LEU A 35 -0.72 -17.10 -17.72
C LEU A 35 0.56 -16.31 -18.08
N PRO A 36 0.99 -16.24 -19.36
CA PRO A 36 2.13 -15.39 -19.75
C PRO A 36 1.89 -13.90 -19.46
N ASP A 37 0.65 -13.45 -19.60
CA ASP A 37 0.25 -12.05 -19.38
C ASP A 37 0.11 -11.69 -17.90
N ALA A 38 0.33 -12.66 -16.98
CA ALA A 38 0.36 -12.40 -15.54
C ALA A 38 1.74 -11.91 -15.04
N LEU A 39 2.80 -12.02 -15.86
CA LEU A 39 4.14 -11.53 -15.52
C LEU A 39 4.16 -10.03 -15.13
N PRO A 40 3.49 -9.12 -15.87
CA PRO A 40 3.38 -7.72 -15.47
C PRO A 40 2.76 -7.50 -14.08
N ILE A 41 1.83 -8.34 -13.64
CA ILE A 41 1.22 -8.25 -12.30
C ILE A 41 2.29 -8.52 -11.24
N THR A 42 3.10 -9.56 -11.45
CA THR A 42 4.20 -9.89 -10.54
C THR A 42 5.24 -8.76 -10.47
N THR A 43 5.63 -8.20 -11.62
CA THR A 43 6.57 -7.08 -11.70
C THR A 43 6.04 -5.82 -11.01
N THR A 44 4.77 -5.47 -11.24
CA THR A 44 4.15 -4.30 -10.60
C THR A 44 3.98 -4.48 -9.09
N SER A 45 3.65 -5.69 -8.62
CA SER A 45 3.62 -6.03 -7.19
C SER A 45 5.01 -5.91 -6.54
N ALA A 46 6.05 -6.46 -7.16
CA ALA A 46 7.43 -6.37 -6.66
C ALA A 46 7.92 -4.92 -6.59
N ASN A 47 7.59 -4.11 -7.59
CA ASN A 47 7.89 -2.67 -7.60
C ASN A 47 7.15 -1.92 -6.49
N LEU A 48 5.88 -2.26 -6.23
CA LEU A 48 5.12 -1.70 -5.12
C LEU A 48 5.76 -2.05 -3.77
N LEU A 49 6.11 -3.32 -3.54
CA LEU A 49 6.78 -3.74 -2.32
C LEU A 49 8.11 -3.00 -2.11
N THR A 50 8.91 -2.86 -3.17
CA THR A 50 10.18 -2.12 -3.13
C THR A 50 9.95 -0.66 -2.76
N GLN A 51 8.92 -0.03 -3.33
CA GLN A 51 8.58 1.36 -3.01
C GLN A 51 8.09 1.54 -1.56
N ILE A 52 7.33 0.57 -1.02
CA ILE A 52 6.93 0.57 0.38
C ILE A 52 8.16 0.46 1.29
N LYS A 53 9.09 -0.46 0.98
CA LYS A 53 10.36 -0.59 1.73
C LYS A 53 11.19 0.68 1.69
N HIS A 54 11.27 1.36 0.55
CA HIS A 54 11.93 2.66 0.45
C HIS A 54 11.27 3.70 1.37
N ALA A 55 9.94 3.77 1.38
CA ALA A 55 9.21 4.68 2.25
C ALA A 55 9.40 4.39 3.75
N ILE A 56 9.51 3.11 4.12
CA ILE A 56 9.87 2.69 5.49
C ILE A 56 11.23 3.27 5.87
N THR A 57 12.25 3.07 5.02
CA THR A 57 13.59 3.62 5.25
C THR A 57 13.56 5.15 5.35
N THR A 58 12.77 5.83 4.50
CA THR A 58 12.59 7.29 4.58
C THR A 58 12.00 7.71 5.94
N ALA A 59 10.91 7.10 6.38
CA ALA A 59 10.28 7.41 7.66
C ALA A 59 11.18 7.10 8.87
N GLN A 60 12.01 6.06 8.77
CA GLN A 60 12.98 5.69 9.81
C GLN A 60 14.16 6.66 9.85
N ALA A 61 14.63 7.14 8.69
CA ALA A 61 15.73 8.10 8.58
C ALA A 61 15.35 9.52 9.06
N THR A 62 14.05 9.86 9.08
CA THR A 62 13.56 11.13 9.62
C THR A 62 14.04 11.32 11.07
N SER A 63 14.89 12.31 11.30
CA SER A 63 15.55 12.50 12.61
C SER A 63 14.71 13.31 13.61
N THR A 64 13.71 14.05 13.12
CA THR A 64 12.86 14.93 13.92
C THR A 64 11.38 14.55 13.76
N PRO A 65 10.52 14.77 14.77
CA PRO A 65 9.07 14.65 14.58
C PRO A 65 8.59 15.61 13.49
N PHE A 66 7.56 15.22 12.74
CA PHE A 66 6.96 16.09 11.73
C PHE A 66 6.40 17.35 12.39
N THR A 67 6.56 18.50 11.73
CA THR A 67 5.83 19.71 12.14
C THR A 67 4.32 19.48 11.95
N PHE A 68 3.47 20.31 12.55
CA PHE A 68 2.02 20.18 12.38
C PHE A 68 1.59 20.27 10.90
N SER A 69 2.15 21.22 10.13
CA SER A 69 1.83 21.35 8.70
C SER A 69 2.27 20.13 7.89
N ASP A 70 3.42 19.56 8.24
CA ASP A 70 3.96 18.39 7.54
C ASP A 70 3.19 17.12 7.90
N ALA A 71 2.85 16.96 9.18
CA ALA A 71 1.99 15.88 9.65
C ALA A 71 0.60 15.93 8.98
N LEU A 72 0.05 17.13 8.74
CA LEU A 72 -1.19 17.31 7.99
C LEU A 72 -1.03 16.89 6.52
N ALA A 73 0.07 17.29 5.85
CA ALA A 73 0.34 16.90 4.47
C ALA A 73 0.51 15.38 4.32
N VAL A 74 1.25 14.76 5.25
CA VAL A 74 1.41 13.30 5.34
C VAL A 74 0.05 12.64 5.57
N ALA A 75 -0.77 13.13 6.50
CA ALA A 75 -2.10 12.58 6.76
C ALA A 75 -3.01 12.64 5.52
N VAL A 76 -3.02 13.75 4.78
CA VAL A 76 -3.76 13.88 3.51
C VAL A 76 -3.25 12.88 2.46
N ALA A 77 -1.93 12.74 2.33
CA ALA A 77 -1.32 11.77 1.42
C ALA A 77 -1.67 10.32 1.82
N THR A 78 -1.64 9.99 3.11
CA THR A 78 -2.05 8.67 3.63
C THR A 78 -3.53 8.40 3.38
N GLY A 79 -4.41 9.39 3.56
CA GLY A 79 -5.84 9.25 3.26
C GLY A 79 -6.10 8.93 1.77
N ARG A 80 -5.41 9.62 0.86
CA ARG A 80 -5.48 9.33 -0.59
C ARG A 80 -4.94 7.94 -0.90
N LEU A 81 -3.80 7.58 -0.31
CA LEU A 81 -3.21 6.26 -0.47
C LEU A 81 -4.16 5.16 0.01
N SER A 82 -4.83 5.35 1.16
CA SER A 82 -5.82 4.42 1.71
C SER A 82 -6.93 4.12 0.71
N ALA A 83 -7.52 5.16 0.10
CA ALA A 83 -8.57 4.99 -0.91
C ALA A 83 -8.08 4.22 -2.15
N VAL A 84 -6.85 4.49 -2.59
CA VAL A 84 -6.23 3.79 -3.73
C VAL A 84 -5.93 2.33 -3.39
N VAL A 85 -5.41 2.03 -2.20
CA VAL A 85 -5.17 0.66 -1.72
C VAL A 85 -6.47 -0.13 -1.67
N GLN A 86 -7.52 0.41 -1.05
CA GLN A 86 -8.83 -0.24 -0.99
C GLN A 86 -9.40 -0.53 -2.39
N THR A 87 -9.27 0.43 -3.32
CA THR A 87 -9.70 0.25 -4.71
C THR A 87 -8.91 -0.86 -5.41
N THR A 88 -7.59 -0.87 -5.27
CA THR A 88 -6.73 -1.91 -5.88
C THR A 88 -7.00 -3.29 -5.30
N LEU A 89 -7.21 -3.41 -3.99
CA LEU A 89 -7.54 -4.68 -3.35
C LEU A 89 -8.90 -5.21 -3.81
N ARG A 90 -9.90 -4.35 -3.95
CA ARG A 90 -11.19 -4.72 -4.54
C ARG A 90 -11.06 -5.19 -5.99
N ILE A 91 -10.26 -4.51 -6.81
CA ILE A 91 -9.97 -4.96 -8.18
C ILE A 91 -9.34 -6.36 -8.18
N ILE A 92 -8.44 -6.65 -7.24
CA ILE A 92 -7.81 -7.97 -7.10
C ILE A 92 -8.88 -9.02 -6.76
N ILE A 93 -9.74 -8.76 -5.78
CA ILE A 93 -10.87 -9.64 -5.41
C ILE A 93 -11.80 -9.87 -6.61
N ASP A 94 -12.21 -8.81 -7.30
CA ASP A 94 -13.12 -8.90 -8.45
C ASP A 94 -12.54 -9.73 -9.61
N ASN A 95 -11.20 -9.79 -9.72
CA ASN A 95 -10.49 -10.59 -10.72
C ASN A 95 -10.12 -11.99 -10.23
N LYS A 96 -10.45 -12.37 -8.98
CA LYS A 96 -10.19 -13.71 -8.43
C LYS A 96 -10.61 -14.85 -9.37
N PRO A 97 -11.79 -14.83 -10.03
CA PRO A 97 -12.16 -15.91 -10.96
C PRO A 97 -11.18 -16.12 -12.13
N ARG A 98 -10.44 -15.08 -12.53
CA ARG A 98 -9.38 -15.21 -13.57
C ARG A 98 -8.12 -15.85 -13.00
N PHE A 99 -7.76 -15.52 -11.76
CA PHE A 99 -6.64 -16.16 -11.07
C PHE A 99 -6.94 -17.63 -10.75
N ASP A 100 -8.16 -17.95 -10.31
CA ASP A 100 -8.55 -19.33 -9.95
C ASP A 100 -8.51 -20.28 -11.16
N LYS A 101 -8.85 -19.79 -12.36
CA LYS A 101 -8.70 -20.57 -13.60
C LYS A 101 -7.27 -21.04 -13.84
N LEU A 102 -6.29 -20.33 -13.30
CA LEU A 102 -4.88 -20.64 -13.37
C LEU A 102 -4.43 -21.10 -11.97
N LEU A 103 -4.73 -22.35 -11.63
CA LEU A 103 -4.60 -22.95 -10.28
C LEU A 103 -3.35 -22.56 -9.47
N ILE A 104 -2.22 -22.30 -10.14
CA ILE A 104 -0.96 -21.89 -9.48
C ILE A 104 -0.92 -20.43 -9.03
N LEU A 105 -1.70 -19.52 -9.64
CA LEU A 105 -1.59 -18.08 -9.41
C LEU A 105 -2.32 -17.64 -8.15
N SER A 106 -3.40 -18.31 -7.80
CA SER A 106 -4.21 -17.97 -6.65
C SER A 106 -3.40 -18.01 -5.33
N PRO A 107 -2.64 -19.08 -5.02
CA PRO A 107 -1.69 -19.09 -3.90
C PRO A 107 -0.60 -18.01 -4.00
N VAL A 108 -0.13 -17.67 -5.20
CA VAL A 108 0.87 -16.62 -5.41
C VAL A 108 0.31 -15.23 -5.08
N VAL A 109 -0.95 -14.96 -5.43
CA VAL A 109 -1.64 -13.71 -5.06
C VAL A 109 -1.80 -13.64 -3.55
N LEU A 110 -2.21 -14.73 -2.88
CA LEU A 110 -2.29 -14.78 -1.42
C LEU A 110 -0.95 -14.41 -0.76
N LEU A 111 0.16 -15.03 -1.18
CA LEU A 111 1.49 -14.72 -0.65
C LEU A 111 1.89 -13.25 -0.88
N ASN A 112 1.55 -12.69 -2.04
CA ASN A 112 1.78 -11.28 -2.34
C ASN A 112 0.96 -10.35 -1.42
N LEU A 113 -0.33 -10.64 -1.23
CA LEU A 113 -1.21 -9.86 -0.35
C LEU A 113 -0.69 -9.85 1.09
N GLU A 114 -0.28 -11.01 1.62
CA GLU A 114 0.30 -11.08 2.96
C GLU A 114 1.63 -10.34 3.07
N GLY A 115 2.46 -10.35 2.03
CA GLY A 115 3.70 -9.58 1.97
C GLY A 115 3.47 -8.07 1.95
N LEU A 116 2.54 -7.61 1.11
CA LEU A 116 2.17 -6.20 1.00
C LEU A 116 1.49 -5.68 2.28
N ARG A 117 0.63 -6.48 2.93
CA ARG A 117 0.01 -6.13 4.22
C ARG A 117 1.07 -5.93 5.30
N ARG A 118 2.03 -6.86 5.41
CA ARG A 118 3.15 -6.77 6.37
C ARG A 118 3.97 -5.50 6.16
N ALA A 119 4.38 -5.23 4.93
CA ALA A 119 5.15 -4.03 4.60
C ALA A 119 4.36 -2.74 4.85
N THR A 120 3.06 -2.72 4.52
CA THR A 120 2.19 -1.57 4.78
C THR A 120 2.03 -1.31 6.27
N THR A 121 1.88 -2.36 7.07
CA THR A 121 1.80 -2.26 8.54
C THR A 121 3.08 -1.66 9.13
N GLU A 122 4.24 -2.09 8.65
CA GLU A 122 5.53 -1.55 9.08
C GLU A 122 5.68 -0.07 8.69
N LEU A 123 5.29 0.30 7.47
CA LEU A 123 5.27 1.69 7.02
C LEU A 123 4.35 2.55 7.90
N SER A 124 3.13 2.08 8.17
CA SER A 124 2.19 2.77 9.03
C SER A 124 2.76 3.00 10.43
N ALA A 125 3.40 1.99 11.02
CA ALA A 125 4.05 2.12 12.32
C ALA A 125 5.20 3.14 12.29
N ALA A 126 6.03 3.12 11.24
CA ALA A 126 7.14 4.06 11.07
C ALA A 126 6.64 5.52 10.94
N VAL A 127 5.60 5.76 10.15
CA VAL A 127 5.00 7.09 9.97
C VAL A 127 4.32 7.58 11.26
N VAL A 128 3.55 6.72 11.95
CA VAL A 128 2.86 7.09 13.20
C VAL A 128 3.83 7.54 14.28
N ARG A 129 5.00 6.89 14.39
CA ARG A 129 6.06 7.30 15.35
C ARG A 129 6.60 8.70 15.11
N ARG A 130 6.39 9.28 13.93
CA ARG A 130 6.83 10.64 13.58
C ARG A 130 5.75 11.70 13.74
N LEU A 131 4.50 11.31 14.03
CA LEU A 131 3.39 12.26 14.19
C LEU A 131 3.45 12.96 15.55
N PRO A 132 3.19 14.28 15.61
CA PRO A 132 3.08 15.01 16.88
C PRO A 132 1.69 14.78 17.53
N GLY A 133 1.69 14.57 18.85
CA GLY A 133 0.51 14.68 19.72
C GLY A 133 -0.72 13.85 19.28
N ASP A 134 -1.89 14.48 19.29
CA ASP A 134 -3.20 13.83 19.06
C ASP A 134 -3.43 13.29 17.63
N LEU A 135 -2.54 13.58 16.67
CA LEU A 135 -2.68 13.10 15.29
C LEU A 135 -2.57 11.58 15.17
N GLY A 136 -2.00 10.91 16.18
CA GLY A 136 -1.96 9.45 16.25
C GLY A 136 -3.34 8.79 16.22
N ARG A 137 -4.39 9.42 16.79
CA ARG A 137 -5.75 8.85 16.76
C ARG A 137 -6.34 8.85 15.35
N VAL A 138 -6.13 9.93 14.59
CA VAL A 138 -6.60 10.04 13.19
C VAL A 138 -5.88 9.02 12.31
N ALA A 139 -4.57 8.87 12.48
CA ALA A 139 -3.79 7.87 11.77
C ALA A 139 -4.29 6.44 12.07
N GLY A 140 -4.67 6.13 13.31
CA GLY A 140 -5.19 4.82 13.69
C GLY A 140 -6.44 4.39 12.91
N VAL A 141 -7.33 5.31 12.56
CA VAL A 141 -8.53 5.02 11.75
C VAL A 141 -8.14 4.64 10.32
N LEU A 142 -7.23 5.40 9.70
CA LEU A 142 -6.75 5.10 8.34
C LEU A 142 -5.99 3.77 8.28
N VAL A 143 -5.12 3.50 9.24
CA VAL A 143 -4.38 2.24 9.32
C VAL A 143 -5.32 1.05 9.45
N ARG A 144 -6.36 1.17 10.28
CA ARG A 144 -7.38 0.12 10.43
C ARG A 144 -8.12 -0.16 9.12
N GLY A 145 -8.59 0.88 8.43
CA GLY A 145 -9.31 0.69 7.16
C GLY A 145 -8.45 0.11 6.04
N ILE A 146 -7.12 0.32 6.07
CA ILE A 146 -6.19 -0.37 5.17
C ILE A 146 -6.03 -1.84 5.58
N ASP A 147 -5.86 -2.10 6.87
CA ASP A 147 -5.66 -3.46 7.39
C ASP A 147 -6.87 -4.36 7.17
N GLU A 148 -8.08 -3.82 7.38
CA GLU A 148 -9.36 -4.49 7.10
C GLU A 148 -9.48 -4.86 5.62
N ALA A 149 -9.18 -3.93 4.70
CA ALA A 149 -9.23 -4.21 3.26
C ALA A 149 -8.22 -5.28 2.82
N PHE A 150 -7.02 -5.29 3.41
CA PHE A 150 -6.07 -6.38 3.19
C PHE A 150 -6.59 -7.70 3.76
N GLY A 151 -7.23 -7.67 4.92
CA GLY A 151 -7.89 -8.83 5.53
C GLY A 151 -8.93 -9.44 4.60
N GLU A 152 -9.86 -8.62 4.10
CA GLU A 152 -10.89 -9.04 3.14
C GLU A 152 -10.28 -9.69 1.88
N ALA A 153 -9.26 -9.07 1.30
CA ALA A 153 -8.59 -9.61 0.12
C ALA A 153 -7.84 -10.92 0.41
N ILE A 154 -7.15 -11.02 1.55
CA ILE A 154 -6.46 -12.23 1.97
C ILE A 154 -7.47 -13.36 2.18
N ASP A 155 -8.57 -13.10 2.87
CA ASP A 155 -9.59 -14.10 3.17
C ASP A 155 -10.31 -14.56 1.90
N ALA A 156 -10.59 -13.64 0.96
CA ALA A 156 -11.13 -13.99 -0.34
C ALA A 156 -10.23 -14.99 -1.07
N TYR A 157 -8.90 -14.85 -0.97
CA TYR A 157 -7.97 -15.79 -1.58
C TYR A 157 -7.78 -17.05 -0.73
N ARG A 158 -7.77 -17.02 0.61
CA ARG A 158 -7.61 -18.24 1.43
C ARG A 158 -8.66 -19.32 1.20
N MET A 159 -9.86 -18.96 0.77
CA MET A 159 -10.95 -19.87 0.44
C MET A 159 -10.71 -20.58 -0.92
N PHE A 160 -9.58 -21.28 -1.03
CA PHE A 160 -9.24 -22.17 -2.15
C PHE A 160 -9.84 -23.55 -1.95
#